data_AF-A0A5B7FTV3-F1
#
_entry.id   AF-A0A5B7FTV3-F1
#
_cell.length_a   1.000
_cell.length_b   1.000
_cell.length_c   1.000
_cell.angle_alpha   90.00
_cell.angle_beta   90.00
_cell.angle_gamma   90.00
#
_symmetry.space_group_name_H-M   'P 1'
#
loop_
_entity.id
_entity.type
_entity.pdbx_description
1 polymer ?
#
loop_
_entity_poly.entity_id
_entity_poly.type
_entity_poly.pdbx_seq_one_letter_code
_entity_poly.pdbx_strand_id
1 'polypeptide(L)' 'MLENSEDSREFGVVYKILRKEEECLLLDTLQEELSNWMIFVRPGEKKADQNLVAFQYKGEIYFATIKVSLPMLSLKQHSN' A
#
# COMPACT_ATOMS: atom_id res chain seq x y z
N MET A 1 -6.08 -26.04 13.31
CA MET A 1 -4.66 -25.75 13.07
C MET A 1 -4.45 -25.87 11.57
N LEU A 2 -4.56 -24.76 10.84
CA LEU A 2 -4.36 -24.72 9.40
C LEU A 2 -3.01 -24.02 9.18
N GLU A 3 -1.98 -24.82 8.95
CA GLU A 3 -0.77 -24.36 8.28
C GLU A 3 -1.07 -24.25 6.78
N ASN A 4 -0.44 -23.25 6.15
CA ASN A 4 -0.31 -22.97 4.72
C ASN A 4 -1.07 -21.73 4.21
N SER A 5 -0.38 -20.60 4.34
CA SER A 5 0.11 -19.94 3.12
C SER A 5 1.41 -19.23 3.48
N GLU A 6 2.53 -19.73 2.97
CA GLU A 6 3.79 -19.00 2.88
C GLU A 6 3.52 -17.64 2.19
N ASP A 7 3.23 -16.58 2.95
CA ASP A 7 3.14 -15.23 2.38
C ASP A 7 4.59 -14.78 2.14
N SER A 8 5.08 -15.17 0.98
CA SER A 8 6.43 -14.97 0.45
C SER A 8 6.66 -13.49 0.14
N ARG A 9 6.72 -12.67 1.19
CA ARG A 9 7.12 -11.26 1.14
C ARG A 9 7.96 -10.92 2.37
N GLU A 10 9.12 -11.58 2.49
CA GLU A 10 10.20 -11.10 3.37
C GLU A 10 10.73 -9.72 2.94
N PHE A 11 10.30 -9.21 1.79
CA PHE A 11 10.74 -7.95 1.22
C PHE A 11 9.63 -6.89 1.26
N GLY A 12 9.87 -5.81 2.00
CA GLY A 12 9.07 -4.59 1.98
C GLY A 12 9.14 -3.89 0.62
N VAL A 13 8.16 -3.05 0.33
CA VAL A 13 8.12 -2.27 -0.92
C VAL A 13 9.11 -1.11 -0.83
N VAL A 14 10.11 -1.06 -1.72
CA VAL A 14 11.05 0.07 -1.78
C VAL A 14 10.53 1.11 -2.77
N TYR A 15 10.41 2.38 -2.32
CA TYR A 15 9.99 3.48 -3.19
C TYR A 15 11.17 4.30 -3.69
N LYS A 16 11.18 4.58 -4.99
CA LYS A 16 12.14 5.50 -5.61
C LYS A 16 11.63 6.94 -5.47
N ILE A 17 12.42 7.80 -4.84
CA ILE A 17 12.12 9.24 -4.67
C ILE A 17 13.10 10.03 -5.52
N LEU A 18 12.58 10.76 -6.52
CA LEU A 18 13.39 11.62 -7.38
C LEU A 18 13.57 13.00 -6.75
N ARG A 19 14.80 13.44 -6.54
CA ARG A 19 15.14 14.79 -6.07
C ARG A 19 15.62 15.66 -7.24
N LYS A 20 15.97 16.91 -6.93
CA LYS A 20 16.57 17.82 -7.91
C LYS A 20 17.88 17.22 -8.43
N GLU A 21 18.27 17.61 -9.65
CA GLU A 21 19.58 17.25 -10.23
C GLU A 21 19.82 15.72 -10.37
N GLU A 22 18.78 14.97 -10.71
CA GLU A 22 18.82 13.52 -10.96
C GLU A 22 19.23 12.66 -9.75
N GLU A 23 19.38 13.25 -8.57
CA GLU A 23 19.58 12.49 -7.34
C GLU A 23 18.35 11.65 -7.02
N CYS A 24 18.59 10.38 -6.68
CA CYS A 24 17.55 9.43 -6.34
C CYS A 24 17.78 8.89 -4.93
N LEU A 25 16.74 8.93 -4.10
CA LEU A 25 16.71 8.20 -2.84
C LEU A 25 15.85 6.96 -2.94
N LEU A 26 16.22 5.95 -2.17
CA LEU A 26 15.41 4.76 -1.94
C LEU A 26 14.80 4.87 -0.55
N LEU A 27 13.47 4.84 -0.47
CA LEU A 27 12.73 4.73 0.77
C LEU A 27 12.50 3.24 1.03
N ASP A 28 13.24 2.70 1.98
CA ASP A 28 13.08 1.36 2.49
C ASP A 28 11.92 1.29 3.49
N THR A 29 11.11 0.25 3.40
CA THR A 29 9.93 0.02 4.25
C THR A 29 10.03 -1.26 5.08
N LEU A 30 11.21 -1.90 5.11
CA LEU A 30 11.46 -3.14 5.82
C LEU A 30 11.41 -3.00 7.35
N GLN A 31 11.81 -1.84 7.89
CA GLN A 31 11.87 -1.61 9.34
C GLN A 31 10.53 -1.10 9.84
N GLU A 32 9.70 -2.00 10.36
CA GLU A 32 8.37 -1.69 10.88
C GLU A 32 8.42 -0.63 11.99
N GLU A 33 9.44 -0.66 12.86
CA GLU A 33 9.58 0.25 13.99
C GLU A 33 9.88 1.70 13.58
N LEU A 34 10.41 1.90 12.38
CA LEU A 34 10.74 3.21 11.81
C LEU A 34 9.72 3.67 10.77
N SER A 35 8.71 2.86 10.50
CA SER A 35 7.77 3.05 9.40
C SER A 35 6.37 3.37 9.90
N ASN A 36 5.52 3.83 8.99
CA ASN A 36 4.10 4.03 9.27
C ASN A 36 3.25 2.88 8.69
N TRP A 37 1.95 2.93 8.94
CA TRP A 37 0.99 1.91 8.51
C TRP A 37 0.92 1.66 6.99
N MET A 38 1.50 2.53 6.16
CA MET A 38 1.45 2.40 4.70
C MET A 38 2.35 1.27 4.17
N ILE A 39 3.28 0.75 4.96
CA ILE A 39 4.11 -0.40 4.59
C ILE A 39 3.31 -1.69 4.42
N PHE A 40 2.13 -1.76 5.05
CA PHE A 40 1.23 -2.91 4.98
C PHE A 40 0.29 -2.86 3.78
N VAL A 41 0.26 -1.76 3.02
CA VAL A 41 -0.58 -1.64 1.83
C VAL A 41 -0.02 -2.55 0.72
N ARG A 42 -0.81 -3.55 0.32
CA ARG A 42 -0.41 -4.50 -0.71
C ARG A 42 -0.51 -3.88 -2.10
N PRO A 43 0.49 -4.09 -2.99
CA PRO A 43 0.35 -3.77 -4.41
C PRO A 43 -0.86 -4.49 -5.00
N GLY A 44 -1.68 -3.79 -5.78
CA GLY A 44 -2.79 -4.40 -6.51
C GLY A 44 -2.26 -5.27 -7.65
N GLU A 45 -2.52 -6.58 -7.61
CA GLU A 45 -2.12 -7.51 -8.67
C GLU A 45 -2.89 -7.27 -9.98
N LYS A 46 -4.11 -6.72 -9.86
CA LYS A 46 -4.99 -6.41 -10.98
C LYS A 46 -5.42 -4.95 -10.92
N LYS A 47 -5.50 -4.30 -12.08
CA LYS A 47 -6.02 -2.94 -12.21
C LYS A 47 -7.47 -2.80 -11.71
N ALA A 48 -8.26 -3.88 -11.75
CA ALA A 48 -9.62 -3.91 -11.23
C ALA A 48 -9.66 -3.72 -9.71
N ASP A 49 -8.74 -4.35 -8.98
CA ASP A 49 -8.71 -4.39 -7.51
C ASP A 49 -7.96 -3.20 -6.90
N GLN A 50 -7.18 -2.47 -7.72
CA GLN A 50 -6.47 -1.26 -7.29
C GLN A 50 -7.46 -0.15 -6.91
N ASN A 51 -7.41 0.28 -5.65
CA ASN A 51 -8.19 1.39 -5.08
C ASN A 51 -7.32 2.59 -4.66
N LEU A 52 -6.01 2.41 -4.57
CA LEU A 52 -5.03 3.44 -4.21
C LEU A 52 -3.98 3.63 -5.33
N VAL A 53 -3.46 4.86 -5.44
CA VAL A 53 -2.29 5.18 -6.24
C VAL A 53 -1.22 5.82 -5.35
N ALA A 54 0.02 5.34 -5.45
CA ALA A 54 1.17 5.97 -4.83
C ALA A 54 1.75 7.03 -5.76
N PHE A 55 2.07 8.22 -5.24
CA PHE A 55 2.69 9.30 -5.99
C PHE A 55 3.66 10.08 -5.12
N GLN A 56 4.65 10.70 -5.76
CA GLN A 56 5.61 11.55 -5.09
C GLN A 56 5.11 13.01 -5.06
N TYR A 57 5.19 13.66 -3.90
CA TYR A 57 4.91 15.08 -3.76
C TYR A 57 5.86 15.71 -2.74
N LYS A 58 6.45 16.85 -3.06
CA LYS A 58 7.40 17.59 -2.18
C LYS A 58 8.52 16.73 -1.56
N GLY A 59 8.97 15.68 -2.26
CA GLY A 59 10.06 14.81 -1.80
C GLY A 59 9.64 13.63 -0.93
N GLU A 60 8.33 13.38 -0.78
CA GLU A 60 7.77 12.27 0.01
C GLU A 60 6.75 11.46 -0.82
N ILE A 61 6.37 10.29 -0.30
CA ILE A 61 5.41 9.38 -0.94
C ILE A 61 4.04 9.51 -0.27
N TYR A 62 3.01 9.69 -1.09
CA TYR A 62 1.62 9.81 -0.67
C TYR A 62 0.75 8.81 -1.43
N PHE A 63 -0.37 8.44 -0.81
CA PHE A 63 -1.36 7.56 -1.41
C PHE A 63 -2.68 8.30 -1.54
N ALA A 64 -3.28 8.24 -2.72
CA ALA A 64 -4.61 8.78 -2.98
C ALA A 64 -5.58 7.68 -3.38
N THR A 65 -6.80 7.77 -2.88
CA THR A 65 -7.91 6.89 -3.28
C THR A 65 -8.37 7.26 -4.68
N ILE A 66 -8.35 6.28 -5.59
CA ILE A 66 -8.80 6.43 -6.98
C ILE A 66 -10.12 5.70 -7.26
N LYS A 67 -10.56 4.83 -6.33
CA LYS A 67 -11.87 4.19 -6.35
C LYS A 67 -12.44 4.16 -4.95
N VAL A 68 -13.68 4.62 -4.78
CA VAL A 68 -14.39 4.52 -3.51
C VAL A 68 -14.86 3.08 -3.33
N SER A 69 -14.19 2.31 -2.48
CA SER A 69 -14.76 1.08 -1.94
C SER A 69 -15.78 1.47 -0.88
N LEU A 70 -17.08 1.38 -1.20
CA LEU A 70 -18.16 1.66 -0.25
C LEU A 70 -18.07 0.67 0.93
N PRO A 71 -17.75 1.10 2.17
CA PRO A 71 -17.51 0.16 3.25
C PRO A 71 -18.77 -0.40 3.92
N MET A 72 -19.99 0.03 3.52
CA MET A 72 -21.19 -0.13 4.38
C MET A 72 -22.46 -0.68 3.72
N LEU A 73 -22.49 -0.99 2.41
CA LEU A 73 -23.74 -1.44 1.77
C LEU A 73 -24.03 -2.95 1.97
N SER A 74 -23.02 -3.74 2.32
CA SER A 74 -23.12 -5.20 2.49
C SER A 74 -23.51 -5.67 3.91
N LEU A 75 -23.57 -4.77 4.91
CA LEU A 75 -23.86 -5.16 6.31
C LEU A 75 -25.33 -4.95 6.74
N LYS A 76 -26.24 -4.50 5.85
CA LYS A 76 -27.65 -4.23 6.21
C LYS A 76 -28.67 -5.26 5.70
N GLN A 77 -28.27 -6.49 5.35
CA GLN A 77 -29.22 -7.54 4.92
C GLN A 77 -29.52 -8.60 6.00
N HIS A 78 -28.99 -8.48 7.22
CA HIS A 78 -29.38 -9.33 8.35
C HIS A 78 -29.93 -8.51 9.50
N SER A 79 -31.16 -8.02 9.34
CA SER A 79 -32.07 -7.76 10.47
C SER A 79 -33.19 -8.81 10.32
N ASN A 80 -33.14 -9.87 11.14
CA ASN A 80 -34.29 -10.74 11.39
C ASN A 80 -34.95 -10.27 12.68
#